data_AF-A0A7J5E4D8-F1
#
_entry.id   AF-A0A7J5E4D8-F1
#
_cell.length_a   1.000
_cell.length_b   1.000
_cell.length_c   1.000
_cell.angle_alpha   90.00
_cell.angle_beta   90.00
_cell.angle_gamma   90.00
#
_symmetry.space_group_name_H-M   'P 1'
#
loop_
_entity.id
_entity.type
_entity.pdbx_description
1 polymer ?
#
loop_
_entity_poly.entity_id
_entity_poly.type
_entity_poly.pdbx_seq_one_letter_code
_entity_poly.pdbx_strand_id
1 'polypeptide(L)'
;MRRPHAALGAVLTLLLSVTLTACGSDGSEPGAAPPSTSPTTTASGQSEAEALDAAAAQSGFAMGADVASFCTAMQDADDAVDGARPGNAGDWKRVVAALDRIYEVGVPEDFPAAALTELDVLDRLVRASSSIDDLGAAVKKEPAGTGAIDAYLTEACTA
;
A
#
# COMPACT_ATOMS: atom_id res chain seq x y z
N MET A 1 -25.11 3.96 20.13
CA MET A 1 -25.68 2.97 19.18
C MET A 1 -24.52 2.36 18.42
N ARG A 2 -24.13 1.12 18.76
CA ARG A 2 -23.01 0.40 18.14
C ARG A 2 -23.50 -0.22 16.83
N ARG A 3 -22.89 0.16 15.69
CA ARG A 3 -23.05 -0.57 14.42
C ARG A 3 -21.88 -1.56 14.28
N PRO A 4 -22.12 -2.81 13.87
CA PRO A 4 -21.08 -3.82 13.76
C PRO A 4 -20.23 -3.59 12.51
N HIS A 5 -18.91 -3.60 12.68
CA HIS A 5 -17.86 -3.47 11.67
C HIS A 5 -17.70 -4.76 10.83
N ALA A 6 -18.77 -5.18 10.16
CA ALA A 6 -18.77 -6.41 9.36
C ALA A 6 -18.47 -6.19 7.86
N ALA A 7 -18.12 -4.96 7.45
CA ALA A 7 -17.95 -4.60 6.03
C ALA A 7 -16.48 -4.55 5.56
N LEU A 8 -15.51 -4.52 6.47
CA LEU A 8 -14.08 -4.35 6.15
C LEU A 8 -13.42 -5.57 5.48
N GLY A 9 -14.03 -6.75 5.52
CA GLY A 9 -13.39 -7.98 5.03
C GLY A 9 -13.71 -8.38 3.58
N ALA A 10 -14.73 -7.77 2.95
CA ALA A 10 -15.31 -8.34 1.72
C ALA A 10 -14.88 -7.65 0.42
N VAL A 11 -14.35 -6.42 0.46
CA VAL A 11 -13.98 -5.68 -0.77
C VAL A 11 -12.51 -5.89 -1.14
N LEU A 12 -11.62 -5.99 -0.15
CA LEU A 12 -10.20 -6.33 -0.34
C LEU A 12 -9.99 -7.69 -1.04
N THR A 13 -10.97 -8.59 -0.97
CA THR A 13 -10.88 -9.94 -1.57
C THR A 13 -11.02 -9.94 -3.09
N LEU A 14 -11.63 -8.92 -3.71
CA LEU A 14 -11.89 -8.94 -5.15
C LEU A 14 -10.68 -8.52 -6.00
N LEU A 15 -9.77 -7.71 -5.46
CA LEU A 15 -8.55 -7.29 -6.17
C LEU A 15 -7.42 -8.33 -6.09
N LEU A 16 -7.38 -9.17 -5.04
CA LEU A 16 -6.35 -10.22 -4.87
C LEU A 16 -6.61 -11.53 -5.63
N SER A 17 -7.76 -11.70 -6.28
CA SER A 17 -8.14 -13.00 -6.88
C SER A 17 -7.50 -13.30 -8.25
N VAL A 18 -6.62 -12.43 -8.79
CA VAL A 18 -6.08 -12.59 -10.16
C VAL A 18 -4.70 -13.28 -10.22
N THR A 19 -4.01 -13.51 -9.10
CA THR A 19 -2.60 -14.00 -9.12
C THR A 19 -2.39 -15.48 -8.77
N LEU A 20 -3.43 -16.27 -8.45
CA LEU A 20 -3.24 -17.63 -7.92
C LEU A 20 -3.31 -18.81 -8.93
N THR A 21 -3.14 -18.57 -10.22
CA THR A 21 -3.06 -19.68 -11.20
C THR A 21 -1.76 -19.69 -12.00
N ALA A 22 -0.65 -19.90 -11.29
CA ALA A 22 0.57 -20.49 -11.86
C ALA A 22 1.18 -21.45 -10.84
N CYS A 23 0.50 -22.59 -10.68
CA CYS A 23 1.08 -23.82 -10.13
C CYS A 23 2.16 -24.33 -11.09
N GLY A 24 3.32 -24.69 -10.56
CA GLY A 24 4.42 -25.29 -11.32
C GLY A 24 5.57 -25.70 -10.41
N SER A 25 5.32 -26.70 -9.56
CA SER A 25 6.35 -27.41 -8.78
C SER A 25 7.27 -28.21 -9.70
N ASP A 26 8.59 -28.13 -9.50
CA ASP A 26 9.49 -29.27 -9.70
C ASP A 26 10.70 -29.14 -8.77
N GLY A 27 10.89 -30.15 -7.92
CA GLY A 27 11.90 -30.19 -6.87
C GLY A 27 13.18 -30.88 -7.31
N SER A 28 14.32 -30.41 -6.80
CA SER A 28 15.61 -31.12 -6.82
C SER A 28 16.16 -31.18 -5.40
N GLU A 29 16.36 -32.41 -4.89
CA GLU A 29 17.10 -32.71 -3.65
C GLU A 29 18.64 -32.63 -3.89
N PRO A 30 19.51 -33.01 -2.92
CA PRO A 30 19.83 -32.32 -1.66
C PRO A 30 21.34 -31.99 -1.60
N GLY A 31 21.78 -30.98 -0.83
CA GLY A 31 23.21 -30.66 -0.79
C GLY A 31 23.69 -29.77 0.34
N ALA A 32 24.29 -30.42 1.34
CA ALA A 32 25.40 -29.96 2.19
C ALA A 32 25.27 -28.64 2.97
N ALA A 33 25.12 -28.77 4.29
CA ALA A 33 25.41 -27.70 5.26
C ALA A 33 26.93 -27.45 5.38
N PRO A 34 27.35 -26.19 5.54
CA PRO A 34 28.48 -25.89 6.42
C PRO A 34 28.16 -24.68 7.35
N PRO A 35 29.02 -24.37 8.34
CA PRO A 35 28.69 -24.42 9.76
C PRO A 35 28.19 -23.08 10.35
N SER A 36 27.63 -23.19 11.57
CA SER A 36 27.36 -22.07 12.47
C SER A 36 28.50 -21.06 12.53
N THR A 37 28.19 -19.83 12.13
CA THR A 37 28.85 -18.63 12.62
C THR A 37 27.76 -17.70 13.10
N SER A 38 27.55 -17.63 14.41
CA SER A 38 26.92 -16.45 14.98
C SER A 38 27.96 -15.34 14.99
N PRO A 39 27.59 -14.15 14.51
CA PRO A 39 27.79 -13.00 15.36
C PRO A 39 26.48 -12.23 15.57
N THR A 40 26.27 -11.86 16.83
CA THR A 40 25.37 -10.79 17.26
C THR A 40 25.71 -9.50 16.51
N THR A 41 24.76 -8.95 15.73
CA THR A 41 24.68 -7.49 15.56
C THR A 41 23.26 -7.07 15.17
N THR A 42 22.66 -6.22 16.00
CA THR A 42 21.54 -5.34 15.69
C THR A 42 21.84 -4.52 14.43
N ALA A 43 21.46 -5.00 13.25
CA ALA A 43 21.66 -4.32 11.96
C ALA A 43 20.36 -4.15 11.14
N SER A 44 19.26 -4.78 11.57
CA SER A 44 17.99 -4.73 10.82
C SER A 44 17.32 -3.36 10.88
N GLY A 45 17.32 -2.67 12.04
CA GLY A 45 16.62 -1.38 12.18
C GLY A 45 17.31 -0.20 11.50
N GLN A 46 18.64 -0.24 11.36
CA GLN A 46 19.39 0.83 10.69
C GLN A 46 19.17 0.82 9.18
N SER A 47 18.96 -0.38 8.61
CA SER A 47 18.67 -0.55 7.18
C SER A 47 17.26 -0.09 6.82
N GLU A 48 16.31 -0.25 7.74
CA GLU A 48 14.89 0.06 7.50
C GLU A 48 14.61 1.56 7.62
N ALA A 49 15.16 2.23 8.64
CA ALA A 49 15.04 3.69 8.78
C ALA A 49 15.71 4.44 7.63
N GLU A 50 16.87 3.97 7.16
CA GLU A 50 17.58 4.55 6.01
C GLU A 50 16.83 4.29 4.69
N ALA A 51 16.20 3.12 4.55
CA ALA A 51 15.30 2.83 3.42
C ALA A 51 14.04 3.71 3.43
N LEU A 52 13.47 3.97 4.61
CA LEU A 52 12.31 4.84 4.77
C LEU A 52 12.64 6.29 4.42
N ASP A 53 13.76 6.82 4.93
CA ASP A 53 14.23 8.17 4.60
C ASP A 53 14.47 8.32 3.09
N ALA A 54 15.12 7.33 2.46
CA ALA A 54 15.33 7.31 1.02
C ALA A 54 14.01 7.23 0.23
N ALA A 55 13.01 6.46 0.69
CA ALA A 55 11.70 6.36 0.07
C ALA A 55 10.88 7.65 0.25
N ALA A 56 10.97 8.30 1.40
CA ALA A 56 10.31 9.58 1.68
C ALA A 56 10.89 10.70 0.82
N ALA A 57 12.22 10.76 0.68
CA ALA A 57 12.89 11.72 -0.19
C ALA A 57 12.50 11.58 -1.67
N GLN A 58 12.16 10.35 -2.10
CA GLN A 58 11.74 10.07 -3.48
C GLN A 58 10.25 10.34 -3.71
N SER A 59 9.39 10.00 -2.74
CA SER A 59 7.93 10.06 -2.88
C SER A 59 7.34 11.45 -2.62
N GLY A 60 8.06 12.31 -1.90
CA GLY A 60 7.61 13.67 -1.58
C GLY A 60 6.54 13.75 -0.48
N PHE A 61 6.21 12.63 0.18
CA PHE A 61 5.35 12.64 1.36
C PHE A 61 6.09 13.23 2.57
N ALA A 62 5.42 14.09 3.33
CA ALA A 62 5.92 14.55 4.62
C ALA A 62 5.84 13.40 5.64
N MET A 63 6.90 13.21 6.43
CA MET A 63 6.91 12.26 7.55
C MET A 63 6.35 12.93 8.82
N GLY A 64 5.86 12.13 9.75
CA GLY A 64 5.42 12.61 11.08
C GLY A 64 3.93 12.86 11.21
N ALA A 65 3.11 12.31 10.32
CA ALA A 65 1.67 12.40 10.44
C ALA A 65 1.16 11.62 11.67
N ASP A 66 0.11 12.16 12.29
CA ASP A 66 -0.69 11.41 13.26
C ASP A 66 -1.36 10.20 12.58
N VAL A 67 -1.23 9.02 13.20
CA VAL A 67 -1.72 7.75 12.64
C VAL A 67 -3.22 7.80 12.36
N ALA A 68 -4.05 8.38 13.24
CA ALA A 68 -5.50 8.44 13.05
C ALA A 68 -5.89 9.30 11.85
N SER A 69 -5.17 10.40 11.62
CA SER A 69 -5.36 11.33 10.50
C SER A 69 -4.94 10.67 9.19
N PHE A 70 -3.81 9.95 9.20
CA PHE A 70 -3.38 9.14 8.06
C PHE A 70 -4.39 8.03 7.73
N CYS A 71 -4.82 7.25 8.73
CA CYS A 71 -5.85 6.22 8.58
C CYS A 71 -7.15 6.78 7.98
N THR A 72 -7.59 7.96 8.45
CA THR A 72 -8.78 8.62 7.91
C THR A 72 -8.59 9.00 6.45
N ALA A 73 -7.43 9.57 6.08
CA ALA A 73 -7.14 9.94 4.69
C ALA A 73 -7.06 8.72 3.76
N MET A 74 -6.46 7.62 4.22
CA MET A 74 -6.41 6.35 3.48
C MET A 74 -7.80 5.75 3.30
N GLN A 75 -8.66 5.82 4.33
CA GLN A 75 -10.05 5.37 4.23
C GLN A 75 -10.87 6.25 3.27
N ASP A 76 -10.71 7.57 3.31
CA ASP A 76 -11.38 8.48 2.38
C ASP A 76 -10.97 8.20 0.92
N ALA A 77 -9.70 7.82 0.69
CA ALA A 77 -9.21 7.43 -0.63
C ALA A 77 -9.79 6.09 -1.12
N ASP A 78 -9.86 5.09 -0.23
CA ASP A 78 -10.50 3.79 -0.50
C ASP A 78 -11.99 3.98 -0.86
N ASP A 79 -12.75 4.69 -0.03
CA ASP A 79 -14.16 5.00 -0.25
C ASP A 79 -14.39 5.77 -1.57
N ALA A 80 -13.48 6.66 -1.93
CA ALA A 80 -13.56 7.42 -3.17
C ALA A 80 -13.35 6.52 -4.40
N VAL A 81 -12.40 5.59 -4.34
CA VAL A 81 -12.12 4.62 -5.42
C VAL A 81 -13.28 3.62 -5.55
N ASP A 82 -13.73 3.03 -4.45
CA ASP A 82 -14.84 2.08 -4.42
C ASP A 82 -16.17 2.69 -4.86
N GLY A 83 -16.38 3.96 -4.50
CA GLY A 83 -17.56 4.72 -4.90
C GLY A 83 -17.53 5.25 -6.34
N ALA A 84 -16.40 5.12 -7.05
CA ALA A 84 -16.23 5.73 -8.37
C ALA A 84 -16.84 4.90 -9.50
N ARG A 85 -17.65 5.55 -10.35
CA ARG A 85 -18.24 4.90 -11.52
C ARG A 85 -17.38 5.08 -12.76
N PRO A 86 -17.22 4.03 -13.60
CA PRO A 86 -16.61 4.12 -14.92
C PRO A 86 -17.13 5.29 -15.74
N GLY A 87 -16.22 6.02 -16.40
CA GLY A 87 -16.53 7.21 -17.20
C GLY A 87 -17.09 8.44 -16.45
N ASN A 88 -17.20 8.43 -15.12
CA ASN A 88 -17.70 9.58 -14.36
C ASN A 88 -16.57 10.54 -13.94
N ALA A 89 -16.48 11.69 -14.61
CA ALA A 89 -15.46 12.70 -14.33
C ALA A 89 -15.58 13.36 -12.94
N GLY A 90 -16.78 13.41 -12.36
CA GLY A 90 -16.98 13.93 -11.00
C GLY A 90 -16.46 12.97 -9.94
N ASP A 91 -16.66 11.67 -10.17
CA ASP A 91 -16.15 10.62 -9.29
C ASP A 91 -14.62 10.54 -9.38
N TRP A 92 -14.05 10.63 -10.59
CA TRP A 92 -12.59 10.72 -10.78
C TRP A 92 -11.96 11.89 -10.02
N LYS A 93 -12.56 13.09 -10.06
CA LYS A 93 -12.08 14.24 -9.29
C LYS A 93 -12.08 13.98 -7.78
N ARG A 94 -13.05 13.20 -7.28
CA ARG A 94 -13.10 12.83 -5.86
C ARG A 94 -11.96 11.87 -5.49
N VAL A 95 -11.65 10.91 -6.35
CA VAL A 95 -10.48 10.03 -6.19
C VAL A 95 -9.19 10.83 -6.12
N VAL A 96 -8.94 11.70 -7.11
CA VAL A 96 -7.72 12.54 -7.14
C VAL A 96 -7.62 13.40 -5.88
N ALA A 97 -8.72 14.05 -5.47
CA ALA A 97 -8.73 14.88 -4.27
C ALA A 97 -8.47 14.07 -2.99
N ALA A 98 -8.93 12.83 -2.90
CA ALA A 98 -8.69 11.97 -1.75
C ALA A 98 -7.22 11.52 -1.69
N LEU A 99 -6.58 11.24 -2.82
CA LEU A 99 -5.13 10.97 -2.86
C LEU A 99 -4.29 12.21 -2.53
N ASP A 100 -4.64 13.38 -3.07
CA ASP A 100 -3.97 14.64 -2.71
C ASP A 100 -4.09 14.93 -1.20
N ARG A 101 -5.20 14.52 -0.57
CA ARG A 101 -5.36 14.64 0.88
C ARG A 101 -4.36 13.82 1.68
N ILE A 102 -3.96 12.64 1.20
CA ILE A 102 -2.90 11.83 1.84
C ILE A 102 -1.57 12.59 1.80
N TYR A 103 -1.25 13.25 0.67
CA TYR A 103 -0.06 14.11 0.57
C TYR A 103 -0.09 15.28 1.56
N GLU A 104 -1.25 15.93 1.73
CA GLU A 104 -1.40 17.03 2.68
C GLU A 104 -1.27 16.59 4.14
N VAL A 105 -1.74 15.40 4.47
CA VAL A 105 -1.65 14.83 5.82
C VAL A 105 -0.22 14.35 6.11
N GLY A 106 0.45 13.77 5.11
CA GLY A 106 1.72 13.08 5.28
C GLY A 106 1.54 11.63 5.74
N VAL A 107 2.66 10.95 6.01
CA VAL A 107 2.70 9.57 6.49
C VAL A 107 3.28 9.49 7.92
N PRO A 108 2.87 8.48 8.72
CA PRO A 108 3.43 8.26 10.05
C PRO A 108 4.93 7.98 10.04
N GLU A 109 5.63 8.27 11.15
CA GLU A 109 7.08 8.01 11.27
C GLU A 109 7.42 6.52 11.25
N ASP A 110 6.48 5.67 11.65
CA ASP A 110 6.59 4.21 11.66
C ASP A 110 6.05 3.56 10.38
N PHE A 111 5.69 4.36 9.37
CA PHE A 111 5.17 3.85 8.11
C PHE A 111 6.25 3.04 7.37
N PRO A 112 6.02 1.77 7.00
CA PRO A 112 7.05 0.93 6.39
C PRO A 112 7.55 1.50 5.06
N ALA A 113 8.85 1.43 4.80
CA ALA A 113 9.44 1.88 3.53
C ALA A 113 8.82 1.19 2.30
N ALA A 114 8.45 -0.09 2.43
CA ALA A 114 7.74 -0.83 1.39
C ALA A 114 6.32 -0.29 1.16
N ALA A 115 5.60 0.09 2.21
CA ALA A 115 4.27 0.70 2.11
C ALA A 115 4.35 2.10 1.49
N LEU A 116 5.39 2.87 1.82
CA LEU A 116 5.65 4.17 1.20
C LEU A 116 5.97 4.06 -0.29
N THR A 117 6.73 3.04 -0.67
CA THR A 117 7.01 2.74 -2.08
C THR A 117 5.73 2.36 -2.83
N GLU A 118 4.87 1.53 -2.24
CA GLU A 118 3.57 1.21 -2.81
C GLU A 118 2.69 2.44 -2.98
N LEU A 119 2.69 3.35 -2.01
CA LEU A 119 1.89 4.57 -2.03
C LEU A 119 2.39 5.53 -3.14
N ASP A 120 3.70 5.63 -3.32
CA ASP A 120 4.32 6.36 -4.44
C ASP A 120 3.92 5.79 -5.81
N VAL A 121 3.91 4.45 -5.94
CA VAL A 121 3.44 3.82 -7.17
C VAL A 121 1.97 4.16 -7.44
N LEU A 122 1.10 4.07 -6.43
CA LEU A 122 -0.31 4.42 -6.57
C LEU A 122 -0.51 5.88 -6.97
N ASP A 123 0.20 6.83 -6.33
CA ASP A 123 0.15 8.24 -6.70
C ASP A 123 0.57 8.46 -8.15
N ARG A 124 1.71 7.89 -8.57
CA ARG A 124 2.19 7.98 -9.95
C ARG A 124 1.15 7.47 -10.94
N LEU A 125 0.52 6.32 -10.66
CA LEU A 125 -0.50 5.74 -11.54
C LEU A 125 -1.75 6.60 -11.60
N VAL A 126 -2.20 7.17 -10.47
CA VAL A 126 -3.31 8.11 -10.43
C VAL A 126 -3.01 9.36 -11.25
N ARG A 127 -1.84 9.97 -11.07
CA ARG A 127 -1.42 11.17 -11.83
C ARG A 127 -1.24 10.91 -13.33
N ALA A 128 -0.87 9.69 -13.71
CA ALA A 128 -0.77 9.27 -15.11
C ALA A 128 -2.13 8.91 -15.74
N SER A 129 -3.18 8.75 -14.93
CA SER A 129 -4.51 8.32 -15.36
C SER A 129 -5.45 9.51 -15.57
N SER A 130 -6.48 9.32 -16.40
CA SER A 130 -7.50 10.35 -16.66
C SER A 130 -8.90 9.95 -16.18
N SER A 131 -9.05 8.70 -15.73
CA SER A 131 -10.30 8.10 -15.30
C SER A 131 -10.05 6.87 -14.43
N ILE A 132 -11.10 6.37 -13.78
CA ILE A 132 -11.05 5.13 -12.99
C ILE A 132 -10.74 3.90 -13.85
N ASP A 133 -11.19 3.89 -15.11
CA ASP A 133 -10.92 2.81 -16.06
C ASP A 133 -9.44 2.79 -16.47
N ASP A 134 -8.86 3.96 -16.71
CA ASP A 134 -7.43 4.10 -17.00
C ASP A 134 -6.59 3.65 -15.81
N LEU A 135 -6.96 4.07 -14.59
CA LEU A 135 -6.28 3.66 -13.36
C LEU A 135 -6.34 2.13 -13.19
N GLY A 136 -7.52 1.53 -13.35
CA GLY A 136 -7.68 0.08 -13.27
C GLY A 136 -6.89 -0.67 -14.35
N ALA A 137 -6.69 -0.09 -15.53
CA ALA A 137 -5.81 -0.64 -16.57
C ALA A 137 -4.32 -0.46 -16.25
N ALA A 138 -3.95 0.64 -15.60
CA ALA A 138 -2.58 0.94 -15.20
C ALA A 138 -2.12 0.00 -14.07
N VAL A 139 -2.93 -0.17 -13.01
CA VAL A 139 -2.66 -1.10 -11.91
C VAL A 139 -2.52 -2.55 -12.38
N LYS A 140 -3.24 -2.97 -13.42
CA LYS A 140 -3.06 -4.32 -14.01
C LYS A 140 -1.71 -4.51 -14.70
N LYS A 141 -1.14 -3.43 -15.27
CA LYS A 141 0.17 -3.47 -15.93
C LYS A 141 1.31 -3.35 -14.94
N GLU A 142 1.09 -2.55 -13.90
CA GLU A 142 2.05 -2.25 -12.85
C GLU A 142 1.32 -2.35 -11.50
N PRO A 143 1.23 -3.57 -10.92
CA PRO A 143 0.61 -3.74 -9.61
C PRO A 143 1.42 -2.98 -8.55
N ALA A 144 0.72 -2.27 -7.68
CA ALA A 144 1.31 -1.59 -6.54
C ALA A 144 1.75 -2.63 -5.49
N GLY A 145 2.97 -3.16 -5.69
CA GLY A 145 3.76 -3.92 -4.73
C GLY A 145 3.11 -5.17 -4.11
N THR A 146 3.46 -5.36 -2.84
CA THR A 146 3.42 -6.59 -2.04
C THR A 146 2.26 -6.69 -1.05
N GLY A 147 1.48 -5.61 -0.87
CA GLY A 147 0.42 -5.50 0.14
C GLY A 147 0.90 -4.91 1.47
N ALA A 148 1.99 -4.14 1.46
CA ALA A 148 2.56 -3.53 2.65
C ALA A 148 1.68 -2.39 3.21
N ILE A 149 0.98 -1.64 2.35
CA ILE A 149 -0.03 -0.66 2.79
C ILE A 149 -1.13 -1.37 3.59
N ASP A 150 -1.72 -2.43 3.03
CA ASP A 150 -2.82 -3.16 3.66
C ASP A 150 -2.41 -3.78 5.01
N ALA A 151 -1.19 -4.32 5.08
CA ALA A 151 -0.64 -4.86 6.31
C ALA A 151 -0.53 -3.78 7.39
N TYR A 152 0.04 -2.62 7.06
CA TYR A 152 0.13 -1.49 7.99
C TYR A 152 -1.24 -1.00 8.44
N LEU A 153 -2.18 -0.76 7.50
CA LEU A 153 -3.51 -0.27 7.83
C LEU A 153 -4.28 -1.26 8.72
N THR A 154 -4.12 -2.56 8.48
CA THR A 154 -4.74 -3.59 9.33
C THR A 154 -4.24 -3.50 10.77
N GLU A 155 -2.95 -3.28 10.99
CA GLU A 155 -2.38 -3.20 12.34
C GLU A 155 -2.64 -1.85 13.01
N ALA A 156 -2.43 -0.75 12.27
CA ALA A 156 -2.43 0.61 12.82
C ALA A 156 -3.81 1.26 12.88
N CYS A 157 -4.73 0.91 11.97
CA CYS A 157 -6.03 1.58 11.84
C CYS A 157 -7.21 0.79 12.41
N THR A 158 -6.99 -0.45 12.87
CA THR A 158 -8.04 -1.28 13.49
C THR A 158 -7.89 -1.43 15.01
N ALA A 159 -6.83 -0.86 15.59
CA ALA A 159 -6.50 -0.91 17.01
C ALA A 159 -7.36 0.02 17.89
#